data_AF-A0A8X8GKB1-F1
#
_entry.id   AF-A0A8X8GKB1-F1
#
_cell.length_a   1.000
_cell.length_b   1.000
_cell.length_c   1.000
_cell.angle_alpha   90.00
_cell.angle_beta   90.00
_cell.angle_gamma   90.00
#
_symmetry.space_group_name_H-M   'P 1'
#
loop_
_entity.id
_entity.type
_entity.pdbx_description
1 polymer ?
#
loop_
_entity_poly.entity_id
_entity_poly.type
_entity_poly.pdbx_seq_one_letter_code
_entity_poly.pdbx_strand_id
1 'polypeptide(L)'
;MDQAFQDFFRVLGEFVDNLSQQRSLNTKLVQSGWYPSSITVRHKKGHHETIDDFMVRCLTGRFYDQIKEDYIFAKYPERKEIFLEAFKLFEEKRYLACIPMMLSQVDGILIDKGLSGFFLGENFNGQPKNQKNLRYLELLKYEVSRDPENMLRVVNYYKDIFDFAADHPINKGTSKVQSPTGIGFLNRHGILHGRSEFLKYGTRNNFLKILSLILFITTTYEFLKLEDSGQ
;
A
#
# COMPACT_ATOMS: atom_id res chain seq x y z
N MET A 1 38.08 -19.22 20.33
CA MET A 1 37.10 -18.27 19.76
C MET A 1 35.86 -19.08 19.53
N ASP A 2 34.82 -18.78 20.30
CA ASP A 2 33.79 -19.72 20.74
C ASP A 2 32.79 -20.08 19.62
N GLN A 3 32.31 -21.32 19.59
CA GLN A 3 31.33 -21.81 18.60
C GLN A 3 30.08 -20.92 18.58
N ALA A 4 29.67 -20.45 19.77
CA ALA A 4 28.58 -19.51 19.96
C ALA A 4 28.81 -18.15 19.25
N PHE A 5 30.07 -17.71 19.14
CA PHE A 5 30.43 -16.47 18.47
C PHE A 5 30.32 -16.62 16.94
N GLN A 6 30.74 -17.75 16.38
CA GLN A 6 30.55 -18.03 14.95
C GLN A 6 29.07 -18.24 14.58
N ASP A 7 28.31 -18.92 15.43
CA ASP A 7 26.86 -19.08 15.24
C ASP A 7 26.13 -17.73 15.30
N PHE A 8 26.55 -16.82 16.18
CA PHE A 8 26.02 -15.45 16.25
C PHE A 8 26.26 -14.68 14.94
N PHE A 9 27.48 -14.69 14.40
CA PHE A 9 27.76 -14.01 13.12
C PHE A 9 27.05 -14.66 11.92
N ARG A 10 26.86 -15.98 11.92
CA ARG A 10 26.07 -16.66 10.88
C ARG A 10 24.61 -16.21 10.93
N VAL A 11 23.99 -16.23 12.12
CA VAL A 11 22.59 -15.80 12.31
C VAL A 11 22.43 -14.32 11.97
N LEU A 12 23.39 -13.48 12.35
CA LEU A 12 23.41 -12.06 12.01
C LEU A 12 23.55 -11.84 10.50
N GLY A 13 24.42 -12.61 9.83
CA GLY A 13 24.57 -12.60 8.38
C GLY A 13 23.28 -13.00 7.65
N GLU A 14 22.64 -14.10 8.06
CA GLU A 14 21.35 -14.54 7.53
C GLU A 14 20.24 -13.51 7.75
N PHE A 15 20.24 -12.83 8.90
CA PHE A 15 19.30 -11.75 9.20
C PHE A 15 19.50 -10.54 8.29
N VAL A 16 20.75 -10.09 8.12
CA VAL A 16 21.10 -8.97 7.23
C VAL A 16 20.80 -9.30 5.76
N ASP A 17 21.09 -10.53 5.33
CA ASP A 17 20.79 -10.99 3.97
C ASP A 17 19.27 -11.04 3.71
N ASN A 18 18.48 -11.54 4.66
CA ASN A 18 17.02 -11.53 4.56
C ASN A 18 16.47 -10.09 4.49
N LEU A 19 17.01 -9.15 5.27
CA LEU A 19 16.61 -7.74 5.22
C LEU A 19 16.94 -7.10 3.87
N SER A 20 18.14 -7.34 3.34
CA SER A 20 18.57 -6.77 2.05
C SER A 20 17.74 -7.33 0.88
N GLN A 21 17.45 -8.63 0.90
CA GLN A 21 16.59 -9.29 -0.08
C GLN A 21 15.15 -8.76 -0.02
N GLN A 22 14.60 -8.60 1.20
CA GLN A 22 13.26 -8.06 1.38
C GLN A 22 13.17 -6.61 0.90
N ARG A 23 14.19 -5.81 1.17
CA ARG A 23 14.27 -4.43 0.69
C ARG A 23 14.30 -4.35 -0.84
N SER A 24 15.13 -5.18 -1.47
CA SER A 24 15.18 -5.30 -2.93
C SER A 24 13.83 -5.72 -3.52
N LEU A 25 13.14 -6.65 -2.88
CA LEU A 25 11.80 -7.07 -3.27
C LEU A 25 10.80 -5.91 -3.15
N ASN A 26 10.76 -5.20 -2.01
CA ASN A 26 9.84 -4.09 -1.78
C ASN A 26 10.02 -2.97 -2.82
N THR A 27 11.25 -2.65 -3.19
CA THR A 27 11.53 -1.70 -4.28
C THR A 27 10.89 -2.15 -5.59
N LYS A 28 11.08 -3.42 -5.97
CA LYS A 28 10.49 -3.99 -7.20
C LYS A 28 8.96 -4.03 -7.17
N LEU A 29 8.37 -4.30 -6.00
CA LEU A 29 6.92 -4.28 -5.78
C LEU A 29 6.35 -2.90 -6.09
N VAL A 30 6.89 -1.85 -5.47
CA VAL A 30 6.41 -0.47 -5.63
C VAL A 30 6.65 0.04 -7.05
N GLN A 31 7.81 -0.27 -7.64
CA GLN A 31 8.10 0.03 -9.04
C GLN A 31 7.16 -0.68 -10.02
N SER A 32 6.52 -1.78 -9.61
CA SER A 32 5.51 -2.52 -10.37
C SER A 32 4.07 -2.10 -10.01
N GLY A 33 3.93 -1.13 -9.13
CA GLY A 33 2.68 -0.54 -8.69
C GLY A 33 1.91 -1.30 -7.62
N TRP A 34 2.62 -2.13 -6.87
CA TRP A 34 2.10 -2.84 -5.72
C TRP A 34 2.53 -2.17 -4.42
N TYR A 35 1.67 -2.22 -3.42
CA TYR A 35 1.95 -1.70 -2.09
C TYR A 35 2.10 -2.87 -1.12
N PRO A 36 3.34 -3.24 -0.73
CA PRO A 36 3.54 -4.31 0.24
C PRO A 36 2.92 -3.94 1.60
N SER A 37 2.38 -4.93 2.29
CA SER A 37 1.80 -4.80 3.62
C SER A 37 2.30 -5.91 4.54
N SER A 38 1.92 -5.88 5.82
CA SER A 38 2.29 -6.94 6.78
C SER A 38 1.84 -8.35 6.34
N ILE A 39 0.86 -8.44 5.42
CA ILE A 39 0.39 -9.70 4.84
C ILE A 39 1.38 -10.22 3.80
N THR A 40 1.84 -9.37 2.88
CA THR A 40 2.70 -9.80 1.77
C THR A 40 4.14 -10.04 2.20
N VAL A 41 4.64 -9.32 3.21
CA VAL A 41 6.02 -9.47 3.71
C VAL A 41 6.26 -10.79 4.46
N ARG A 42 5.20 -11.51 4.86
CA ARG A 42 5.30 -12.83 5.52
C ARG A 42 5.58 -13.96 4.53
N HIS A 43 5.60 -13.69 3.23
CA HIS A 43 5.75 -14.68 2.19
C HIS A 43 7.04 -14.48 1.42
N LYS A 44 7.75 -15.59 1.18
CA LYS A 44 8.88 -15.61 0.25
C LYS A 44 8.35 -15.66 -1.19
N LYS A 45 8.96 -14.85 -2.04
CA LYS A 45 8.76 -14.89 -3.48
C LYS A 45 9.53 -16.09 -4.07
N GLY A 46 8.89 -16.87 -4.93
CA GLY A 46 9.57 -17.96 -5.64
C GLY A 46 10.61 -17.43 -6.64
N HIS A 47 11.68 -18.19 -6.91
CA HIS A 47 12.75 -17.77 -7.83
C HIS A 47 12.23 -17.40 -9.23
N HIS A 48 11.33 -18.21 -9.79
CA HIS A 48 10.76 -18.02 -11.13
C HIS A 48 9.42 -17.26 -11.14
N GLU A 49 8.94 -16.83 -9.98
CA GLU A 49 7.67 -16.13 -9.86
C GLU A 49 7.82 -14.67 -10.35
N THR A 50 6.88 -14.13 -11.11
CA THR A 50 6.90 -12.70 -11.41
C THR A 50 6.46 -11.88 -10.20
N ILE A 51 6.67 -10.56 -10.23
CA ILE A 51 6.17 -9.66 -9.17
C ILE A 51 4.65 -9.70 -9.09
N ASP A 52 3.97 -9.70 -10.24
CA ASP A 52 2.52 -9.76 -10.31
C ASP A 52 2.00 -11.10 -9.78
N ASP A 53 2.60 -12.23 -10.19
CA ASP A 53 2.20 -13.56 -9.70
C ASP A 53 2.35 -13.68 -8.17
N PHE A 54 3.46 -13.17 -7.64
CA PHE A 54 3.72 -13.15 -6.20
C PHE A 54 2.64 -12.39 -5.44
N MET A 55 2.34 -11.16 -5.86
CA MET A 55 1.33 -10.33 -5.20
C MET A 55 -0.07 -10.90 -5.36
N VAL A 56 -0.40 -11.40 -6.55
CA VAL A 56 -1.65 -12.11 -6.80
C VAL A 56 -1.81 -13.29 -5.86
N ARG A 57 -0.78 -14.15 -5.73
CA ARG A 57 -0.83 -15.31 -4.85
C ARG A 57 -1.02 -14.90 -3.39
N CYS A 58 -0.31 -13.87 -2.93
CA CYS A 58 -0.45 -13.37 -1.56
C CYS A 58 -1.85 -12.81 -1.27
N LEU A 59 -2.48 -12.20 -2.27
CA LEU A 59 -3.77 -11.51 -2.09
C LEU A 59 -4.99 -12.37 -2.42
N THR A 60 -4.84 -13.48 -3.16
CA THR A 60 -6.00 -14.25 -3.68
C THR A 60 -5.92 -15.76 -3.45
N GLY A 61 -4.82 -16.25 -2.87
CA GLY A 61 -4.71 -17.65 -2.45
C GLY A 61 -5.50 -17.93 -1.17
N ARG A 62 -4.98 -18.82 -0.33
CA ARG A 62 -5.60 -19.24 0.95
C ARG A 62 -5.93 -18.10 1.95
N PHE A 63 -5.42 -16.90 1.72
CA PHE A 63 -5.60 -15.74 2.59
C PHE A 63 -6.69 -14.79 2.12
N TYR A 64 -7.34 -15.05 0.98
CA TYR A 64 -8.28 -14.11 0.39
C TYR A 64 -9.46 -13.79 1.31
N ASP A 65 -10.09 -14.81 1.88
CA ASP A 65 -11.22 -14.61 2.80
C ASP A 65 -10.76 -13.96 4.09
N GLN A 66 -9.57 -14.32 4.59
CA GLN A 66 -8.98 -13.66 5.75
C GLN A 66 -8.73 -12.17 5.51
N ILE A 67 -8.25 -11.80 4.33
CA ILE A 67 -8.06 -10.39 3.94
C ILE A 67 -9.40 -9.65 3.97
N LYS A 68 -10.46 -10.24 3.39
CA LYS A 68 -11.80 -9.64 3.38
C LYS A 68 -12.32 -9.43 4.80
N GLU A 69 -12.34 -10.49 5.61
CA GLU A 69 -12.94 -10.46 6.95
C GLU A 69 -12.10 -9.64 7.94
N ASP A 70 -10.82 -9.97 8.12
CA ASP A 70 -10.01 -9.45 9.22
C ASP A 70 -9.44 -8.06 8.94
N TYR A 71 -9.10 -7.79 7.68
CA TYR A 71 -8.35 -6.59 7.30
C TYR A 71 -9.20 -5.53 6.61
N ILE A 72 -10.37 -5.89 6.09
CA ILE A 72 -11.27 -4.95 5.42
C ILE A 72 -12.56 -4.78 6.22
N PHE A 73 -13.38 -5.82 6.34
CA PHE A 73 -14.70 -5.71 6.96
C PHE A 73 -14.63 -5.40 8.45
N ALA A 74 -13.77 -6.08 9.20
CA ALA A 74 -13.59 -5.83 10.63
C ALA A 74 -12.94 -4.47 10.92
N LYS A 75 -12.07 -3.98 10.02
CA LYS A 75 -11.37 -2.70 10.19
C LYS A 75 -12.19 -1.49 9.77
N TYR A 76 -13.15 -1.68 8.87
CA TYR A 76 -13.97 -0.62 8.29
C TYR A 76 -15.46 -0.98 8.31
N PRO A 77 -16.07 -1.18 9.50
CA PRO A 77 -17.46 -1.63 9.62
C PRO A 77 -18.45 -0.67 8.94
N GLU A 78 -18.25 0.65 9.09
CA GLU A 78 -19.09 1.68 8.45
C GLU A 78 -19.01 1.69 6.92
N ARG A 79 -17.96 1.09 6.34
CA ARG A 79 -17.76 0.97 4.88
C ARG A 79 -18.00 -0.46 4.37
N LYS A 80 -18.44 -1.38 5.24
CA LYS A 80 -18.52 -2.81 4.94
C LYS A 80 -19.39 -3.09 3.72
N GLU A 81 -20.54 -2.44 3.60
CA GLU A 81 -21.45 -2.65 2.46
C GLU A 81 -20.80 -2.28 1.12
N ILE A 82 -20.04 -1.18 1.08
CA ILE A 82 -19.31 -0.77 -0.13
C ILE A 82 -18.23 -1.80 -0.48
N PHE A 83 -17.48 -2.29 0.52
CA PHE A 83 -16.46 -3.30 0.28
C PHE A 83 -17.05 -4.66 -0.13
N LEU A 84 -18.18 -5.07 0.45
CA LEU A 84 -18.89 -6.28 0.04
C LEU A 84 -19.26 -6.21 -1.44
N GLU A 85 -19.85 -5.10 -1.89
CA GLU A 85 -20.19 -4.92 -3.30
C GLU A 85 -18.93 -4.90 -4.18
N ALA A 86 -17.87 -4.21 -3.76
CA ALA A 86 -16.61 -4.17 -4.51
C ALA A 86 -15.98 -5.56 -4.69
N PHE A 87 -15.99 -6.40 -3.65
CA PHE A 87 -15.48 -7.78 -3.71
C PHE A 87 -16.37 -8.68 -4.56
N LYS A 88 -17.70 -8.56 -4.44
CA LYS A 88 -18.64 -9.29 -5.30
C LYS A 88 -18.40 -8.96 -6.78
N LEU A 89 -18.30 -7.67 -7.12
CA LEU A 89 -17.99 -7.23 -8.48
C LEU A 89 -16.64 -7.77 -8.96
N PHE A 90 -15.62 -7.83 -8.09
CA PHE A 90 -14.33 -8.43 -8.43
C PHE A 90 -14.43 -9.94 -8.72
N GLU A 91 -15.15 -10.68 -7.87
CA GLU A 91 -15.39 -12.13 -8.02
C GLU A 91 -16.18 -12.43 -9.31
N GLU A 92 -17.12 -11.56 -9.68
CA GLU A 92 -17.84 -11.59 -10.95
C GLU A 92 -17.03 -11.05 -12.14
N LYS A 93 -15.75 -10.68 -11.95
CA LYS A 93 -14.85 -10.12 -12.97
C LYS A 93 -15.31 -8.79 -13.57
N ARG A 94 -16.18 -8.05 -12.89
CA ARG A 94 -16.69 -6.72 -13.27
C ARG A 94 -15.71 -5.60 -12.87
N TYR A 95 -14.46 -5.70 -13.35
CA TYR A 95 -13.35 -4.83 -12.92
C TYR A 95 -13.56 -3.34 -13.20
N LEU A 96 -14.24 -3.01 -14.29
CA LEU A 96 -14.55 -1.61 -14.64
C LEU A 96 -15.41 -0.93 -13.57
N ALA A 97 -16.28 -1.68 -12.88
CA ALA A 97 -17.13 -1.14 -11.83
C ALA A 97 -16.43 -1.13 -10.46
N CYS A 98 -15.74 -2.22 -10.10
CA CYS A 98 -15.14 -2.31 -8.77
C CYS A 98 -13.91 -1.40 -8.59
N ILE A 99 -13.15 -1.10 -9.65
CA ILE A 99 -11.94 -0.25 -9.53
C ILE A 99 -12.28 1.20 -9.09
N PRO A 100 -13.19 1.94 -9.75
CA PRO A 100 -13.60 3.26 -9.29
C PRO A 100 -14.20 3.24 -7.88
N MET A 101 -15.00 2.20 -7.58
CA MET A 101 -15.56 1.99 -6.24
C MET A 101 -14.45 1.87 -5.19
N MET A 102 -13.46 1.02 -5.40
CA MET A 102 -12.31 0.86 -4.50
C MET A 102 -11.47 2.14 -4.38
N LEU A 103 -11.19 2.82 -5.50
CA LEU A 103 -10.43 4.08 -5.50
C LEU A 103 -11.10 5.16 -4.65
N SER A 104 -12.43 5.24 -4.68
CA SER A 104 -13.19 6.23 -3.89
C SER A 104 -13.07 6.02 -2.38
N GLN A 105 -12.74 4.80 -1.91
CA GLN A 105 -12.63 4.49 -0.49
C GLN A 105 -11.28 4.85 0.12
N VAL A 106 -10.23 5.02 -0.69
CA VAL A 106 -8.85 5.22 -0.22
C VAL A 106 -8.72 6.46 0.68
N ASP A 107 -9.22 7.62 0.23
CA ASP A 107 -9.17 8.85 1.02
C ASP A 107 -10.13 8.77 2.22
N GLY A 108 -11.34 8.22 2.01
CA GLY A 108 -12.35 8.09 3.06
C GLY A 108 -11.85 7.31 4.27
N ILE A 109 -11.12 6.21 4.05
CA ILE A 109 -10.50 5.40 5.11
C ILE A 109 -9.61 6.25 6.04
N LEU A 110 -8.87 7.21 5.49
CA LEU A 110 -7.95 8.07 6.24
C LEU A 110 -8.69 9.23 6.92
N ILE A 111 -9.69 9.79 6.24
CA ILE A 111 -10.54 10.86 6.77
C ILE A 111 -11.31 10.37 8.00
N ASP A 112 -11.85 9.13 7.99
CA ASP A 112 -12.51 8.53 9.15
C ASP A 112 -11.59 8.43 10.38
N LYS A 113 -10.27 8.49 10.16
CA LYS A 113 -9.23 8.45 11.20
C LYS A 113 -8.74 9.84 11.60
N GLY A 114 -9.36 10.91 11.10
CA GLY A 114 -8.98 12.29 11.37
C GLY A 114 -7.66 12.71 10.70
N LEU A 115 -7.24 12.00 9.64
CA LEU A 115 -6.06 12.32 8.86
C LEU A 115 -6.48 12.92 7.51
N SER A 116 -5.58 13.69 6.91
CA SER A 116 -5.68 14.01 5.48
C SER A 116 -5.67 12.74 4.62
N GLY A 117 -6.28 12.82 3.44
CA GLY A 117 -6.35 11.73 2.50
C GLY A 117 -4.98 11.27 1.98
N PHE A 118 -5.00 10.16 1.26
CA PHE A 118 -3.84 9.66 0.54
C PHE A 118 -3.56 10.53 -0.69
N PHE A 119 -4.63 10.88 -1.41
CA PHE A 119 -4.61 11.71 -2.60
C PHE A 119 -4.96 13.17 -2.28
N LEU A 120 -5.91 13.37 -1.36
CA LEU A 120 -6.31 14.70 -0.89
C LEU A 120 -5.29 15.20 0.14
N GLY A 121 -4.67 16.34 -0.13
CA GLY A 121 -4.02 17.14 0.92
C GLY A 121 -4.92 18.34 1.19
N GLU A 122 -5.32 18.56 2.44
CA GLU A 122 -6.11 19.73 2.76
C GLU A 122 -5.20 20.97 2.77
N ASN A 123 -5.42 21.85 1.80
CA ASN A 123 -5.19 23.27 2.05
C ASN A 123 -6.35 23.75 2.93
N PHE A 124 -6.36 23.42 4.22
CA PHE A 124 -7.22 24.10 5.16
C PHE A 124 -6.77 25.58 5.24
N ASN A 125 -7.38 26.42 4.40
CA ASN A 125 -7.46 27.87 4.52
C ASN A 125 -6.17 28.62 4.90
N GLY A 126 -5.05 28.35 4.22
CA GLY A 126 -3.84 29.17 4.36
C GLY A 126 -3.25 29.23 5.78
N GLN A 127 -3.66 28.33 6.67
CA GLN A 127 -3.06 28.19 8.00
C GLN A 127 -1.72 27.44 7.89
N PRO A 128 -0.75 27.71 8.77
CA PRO A 128 0.52 26.99 8.78
C PRO A 128 0.28 25.47 8.83
N LYS A 129 1.11 24.71 8.10
CA LYS A 129 1.03 23.25 8.00
C LYS A 129 1.12 22.62 9.39
N ASN A 130 0.00 22.29 10.01
CA ASN A 130 -0.05 21.36 11.14
C ASN A 130 0.00 19.92 10.60
N GLN A 131 0.62 18.99 11.34
CA GLN A 131 0.88 17.59 10.92
C GLN A 131 -0.36 16.88 10.32
N LYS A 132 -1.56 17.16 10.83
CA LYS A 132 -2.83 16.56 10.38
C LYS A 132 -3.24 16.92 8.94
N ASN A 133 -2.63 17.97 8.38
CA ASN A 133 -2.93 18.48 7.03
C ASN A 133 -1.96 17.94 5.96
N LEU A 134 -0.96 17.14 6.36
CA LEU A 134 -0.03 16.49 5.43
C LEU A 134 -0.72 15.32 4.73
N ARG A 135 -0.49 15.13 3.43
CA ARG A 135 -0.94 13.89 2.76
C ARG A 135 -0.37 12.69 3.49
N TYR A 136 -1.09 11.57 3.46
CA TYR A 136 -0.73 10.43 4.30
C TYR A 136 0.72 9.94 4.12
N LEU A 137 1.25 9.90 2.89
CA LEU A 137 2.66 9.54 2.67
C LEU A 137 3.65 10.56 3.23
N GLU A 138 3.30 11.85 3.25
CA GLU A 138 4.12 12.91 3.85
C GLU A 138 4.11 12.81 5.37
N LEU A 139 2.95 12.52 5.96
CA LEU A 139 2.82 12.23 7.39
C LEU A 139 3.67 11.03 7.78
N LEU A 140 3.58 9.91 7.04
CA LEU A 140 4.41 8.73 7.29
C LEU A 140 5.90 9.02 7.23
N LYS A 141 6.37 9.79 6.23
CA LYS A 141 7.77 10.21 6.12
C LYS A 141 8.20 11.04 7.33
N TYR A 142 7.33 11.94 7.77
CA TYR A 142 7.58 12.80 8.93
C TYR A 142 7.71 11.97 10.21
N GLU A 143 6.74 11.11 10.52
CA GLU A 143 6.73 10.26 11.71
C GLU A 143 7.96 9.35 11.78
N VAL A 144 8.32 8.74 10.64
CA VAL A 144 9.51 7.89 10.52
C VAL A 144 10.80 8.65 10.75
N SER A 145 10.85 9.92 10.32
CA SER A 145 12.03 10.77 10.50
C SER A 145 12.13 11.35 11.91
N ARG A 146 11.00 11.49 12.61
CA ARG A 146 10.92 11.99 14.00
C ARG A 146 11.47 10.98 14.99
N ASP A 147 11.17 9.69 14.78
CA ASP A 147 11.56 8.62 15.70
C ASP A 147 11.98 7.35 14.95
N PRO A 148 13.17 7.34 14.31
CA PRO A 148 13.60 6.23 13.47
C PRO A 148 13.86 4.94 14.26
N GLU A 149 14.13 5.03 15.56
CA GLU A 149 14.45 3.88 16.41
C GLU A 149 13.18 3.12 16.81
N ASN A 150 12.14 3.81 17.26
CA ASN A 150 10.84 3.16 17.52
C ASN A 150 10.13 2.78 16.22
N MET A 151 10.33 3.55 15.15
CA MET A 151 9.78 3.25 13.82
C MET A 151 10.64 2.26 13.02
N LEU A 152 11.61 1.56 13.62
CA LEU A 152 12.58 0.72 12.92
C LEU A 152 11.92 -0.32 12.00
N ARG A 153 10.77 -0.90 12.38
CA ARG A 153 10.00 -1.81 11.51
C ARG A 153 9.48 -1.08 10.27
N VAL A 154 8.88 0.09 10.44
CA VAL A 154 8.36 0.89 9.34
C VAL A 154 9.49 1.41 8.45
N VAL A 155 10.60 1.85 9.04
CA VAL A 155 11.83 2.24 8.31
C VAL A 155 12.35 1.09 7.46
N ASN A 156 12.55 -0.09 8.06
CA ASN A 156 13.18 -1.22 7.38
C ASN A 156 12.32 -1.81 6.26
N TYR A 157 10.99 -1.79 6.42
CA TYR A 157 10.09 -2.38 5.42
C TYR A 157 9.54 -1.36 4.41
N TYR A 158 9.31 -0.11 4.82
CA TYR A 158 8.49 0.81 4.05
C TYR A 158 9.20 2.09 3.60
N LYS A 159 10.46 2.34 4.01
CA LYS A 159 11.20 3.54 3.58
C LYS A 159 11.23 3.71 2.05
N ASP A 160 11.56 2.65 1.33
CA ASP A 160 11.58 2.71 -0.13
C ASP A 160 10.17 2.89 -0.74
N ILE A 161 9.11 2.41 -0.07
CA ILE A 161 7.73 2.72 -0.49
C ILE A 161 7.50 4.22 -0.46
N PHE A 162 7.95 4.92 0.58
CA PHE A 162 7.69 6.35 0.70
C PHE A 162 8.37 7.14 -0.43
N ASP A 163 9.56 6.72 -0.84
CA ASP A 163 10.32 7.40 -1.88
C ASP A 163 9.75 7.14 -3.28
N PHE A 164 9.30 5.91 -3.56
CA PHE A 164 8.78 5.53 -4.87
C PHE A 164 7.27 5.73 -5.05
N ALA A 165 6.47 5.57 -3.98
CA ALA A 165 5.00 5.62 -4.08
C ALA A 165 4.49 7.02 -4.39
N ALA A 166 5.16 8.07 -3.93
CA ALA A 166 4.79 9.45 -4.23
C ALA A 166 4.77 9.73 -5.75
N ASP A 167 5.65 9.05 -6.50
CA ASP A 167 5.79 9.20 -7.94
C ASP A 167 4.92 8.24 -8.77
N HIS A 168 4.15 7.38 -8.12
CA HIS A 168 3.30 6.41 -8.80
C HIS A 168 2.20 7.11 -9.63
N PRO A 169 1.85 6.60 -10.83
CA PRO A 169 0.77 7.12 -11.66
C PRO A 169 -0.58 7.34 -10.96
N ILE A 170 -0.87 6.62 -9.87
CA ILE A 170 -2.13 6.74 -9.12
C ILE A 170 -2.23 8.07 -8.37
N ASN A 171 -1.09 8.68 -8.04
CA ASN A 171 -0.96 9.96 -7.36
C ASN A 171 -0.83 11.16 -8.33
N LYS A 172 -0.60 10.91 -9.62
CA LYS A 172 -0.32 11.94 -10.62
C LYS A 172 -1.60 12.44 -11.29
N GLY A 173 -1.66 13.74 -11.59
CA GLY A 173 -2.65 14.27 -12.53
C GLY A 173 -2.41 13.69 -13.92
N THR A 174 -3.47 13.49 -14.71
CA THR A 174 -3.39 12.83 -16.03
C THR A 174 -2.41 13.52 -16.98
N SER A 175 -2.29 14.85 -16.94
CA SER A 175 -1.32 15.60 -17.76
C SER A 175 0.15 15.25 -17.48
N LYS A 176 0.44 14.63 -16.33
CA LYS A 176 1.78 14.19 -15.93
C LYS A 176 2.05 12.73 -16.31
N VAL A 177 1.10 12.04 -16.94
CA VAL A 177 1.24 10.67 -17.43
C VAL A 177 1.19 10.71 -18.94
N GLN A 178 2.37 10.67 -19.58
CA GLN A 178 2.51 10.83 -21.04
C GLN A 178 1.74 9.76 -21.83
N SER A 179 1.66 8.53 -21.30
CA SER A 179 0.85 7.45 -21.85
C SER A 179 0.60 6.35 -20.80
N PRO A 180 -0.60 5.78 -20.69
CA PRO A 180 -0.84 4.64 -19.81
C PRO A 180 -0.17 3.37 -20.34
N THR A 181 0.79 2.84 -19.57
CA THR A 181 1.48 1.57 -19.81
C THR A 181 1.47 0.75 -18.52
N GLY A 182 1.15 -0.54 -18.55
CA GLY A 182 1.15 -1.43 -17.38
C GLY A 182 0.53 -0.80 -16.11
N ILE A 183 1.38 -0.20 -15.27
CA ILE A 183 1.05 0.54 -14.03
C ILE A 183 0.30 1.85 -14.29
N GLY A 184 0.65 2.56 -15.36
CA GLY A 184 0.05 3.83 -15.77
C GLY A 184 -1.45 3.73 -16.02
N PHE A 185 -1.99 2.54 -16.27
CA PHE A 185 -3.43 2.33 -16.34
C PHE A 185 -4.17 2.60 -15.03
N LEU A 186 -3.47 2.59 -13.88
CA LEU A 186 -4.01 3.01 -12.58
C LEU A 186 -3.79 4.50 -12.28
N ASN A 187 -4.04 5.39 -13.25
CA ASN A 187 -4.09 6.82 -12.98
C ASN A 187 -5.49 7.22 -12.47
N ARG A 188 -5.63 7.50 -11.17
CA ARG A 188 -6.95 7.80 -10.57
C ARG A 188 -7.67 8.93 -11.28
N HIS A 189 -6.95 10.00 -11.65
CA HIS A 189 -7.52 11.18 -12.27
C HIS A 189 -8.08 10.82 -13.65
N GLY A 190 -7.32 10.07 -14.45
CA GLY A 190 -7.72 9.66 -15.79
C GLY A 190 -8.90 8.68 -15.77
N ILE A 191 -8.89 7.72 -14.85
CA ILE A 191 -9.98 6.77 -14.64
C ILE A 191 -11.27 7.51 -14.25
N LEU A 192 -11.22 8.33 -13.19
CA LEU A 192 -12.41 8.95 -12.63
C LEU A 192 -12.99 10.07 -13.52
N HIS A 193 -12.16 10.69 -14.37
CA HIS A 193 -12.64 11.66 -15.38
C HIS A 193 -12.93 11.04 -16.74
N GLY A 194 -12.90 9.70 -16.88
CA GLY A 194 -13.29 9.03 -18.12
C GLY A 194 -12.39 9.33 -19.32
N ARG A 195 -11.11 9.61 -19.09
CA ARG A 195 -10.13 9.90 -20.14
C ARG A 195 -9.94 8.69 -21.06
N SER A 196 -10.04 8.91 -22.37
CA SER A 196 -10.05 7.84 -23.39
C SER A 196 -8.83 6.92 -23.32
N GLU A 197 -7.68 7.47 -22.91
CA GLU A 197 -6.42 6.77 -22.78
C GLU A 197 -6.46 5.70 -21.65
N PHE A 198 -7.32 5.88 -20.65
CA PHE A 198 -7.38 5.03 -19.46
C PHE A 198 -8.49 3.99 -19.48
N LEU A 199 -9.36 3.95 -20.49
CA LEU A 199 -10.55 3.07 -20.53
C LEU A 199 -10.27 1.57 -20.36
N LYS A 200 -9.03 1.13 -20.55
CA LYS A 200 -8.59 -0.26 -20.35
C LYS A 200 -8.11 -0.57 -18.93
N TYR A 201 -8.42 0.28 -17.95
CA TYR A 201 -8.05 0.07 -16.55
C TYR A 201 -8.67 -1.19 -15.91
N GLY A 202 -9.77 -1.71 -16.48
CA GLY A 202 -10.56 -2.83 -15.95
C GLY A 202 -9.84 -4.18 -15.95
N THR A 203 -8.88 -4.39 -15.06
CA THR A 203 -8.13 -5.64 -14.94
C THR A 203 -8.10 -6.16 -13.50
N ARG A 204 -7.94 -7.48 -13.37
CA ARG A 204 -7.76 -8.15 -12.08
C ARG A 204 -6.58 -7.57 -11.28
N ASN A 205 -5.43 -7.37 -11.94
CA ASN A 205 -4.23 -6.85 -11.28
C ASN A 205 -4.46 -5.41 -10.80
N ASN A 206 -5.20 -4.58 -11.54
CA ASN A 206 -5.48 -3.22 -11.12
C ASN A 206 -6.36 -3.15 -9.87
N PHE A 207 -7.39 -4.00 -9.77
CA PHE A 207 -8.14 -4.13 -8.52
C PHE A 207 -7.23 -4.55 -7.35
N LEU A 208 -6.41 -5.59 -7.56
CA LEU A 208 -5.55 -6.12 -6.50
C LEU A 208 -4.46 -5.12 -6.08
N LYS A 209 -3.97 -4.27 -6.99
CA LYS A 209 -3.05 -3.17 -6.66
C LYS A 209 -3.73 -2.16 -5.74
N ILE A 210 -4.98 -1.81 -5.98
CA ILE A 210 -5.76 -0.93 -5.09
C ILE A 210 -6.03 -1.61 -3.75
N LEU A 211 -6.36 -2.91 -3.75
CA LEU A 211 -6.48 -3.69 -2.51
C LEU A 211 -5.16 -3.68 -1.72
N SER A 212 -4.02 -3.85 -2.40
CA SER A 212 -2.70 -3.77 -1.76
C SER A 212 -2.43 -2.39 -1.16
N LEU A 213 -2.86 -1.31 -1.81
CA LEU A 213 -2.78 0.05 -1.28
C LEU A 213 -3.62 0.22 -0.02
N ILE A 214 -4.86 -0.27 -0.01
CA ILE A 214 -5.73 -0.21 1.18
C ILE A 214 -5.09 -1.01 2.33
N LEU A 215 -4.55 -2.19 2.07
CA LEU A 215 -3.85 -2.99 3.08
C LEU A 215 -2.59 -2.30 3.60
N PHE A 216 -1.82 -1.65 2.72
CA PHE A 216 -0.69 -0.84 3.12
C PHE A 216 -1.14 0.29 4.07
N ILE A 217 -2.18 1.05 3.71
CA ILE A 217 -2.74 2.11 4.56
C ILE A 217 -3.22 1.55 5.91
N THR A 218 -3.96 0.43 5.88
CA THR A 218 -4.48 -0.23 7.09
C THR A 218 -3.34 -0.58 8.03
N THR A 219 -2.32 -1.26 7.52
CA THR A 219 -1.20 -1.77 8.32
C THR A 219 -0.29 -0.65 8.81
N THR A 220 0.02 0.33 7.97
CA THR A 220 0.86 1.48 8.37
C THR A 220 0.17 2.39 9.37
N TYR A 221 -1.15 2.54 9.28
CA TYR A 221 -1.91 3.28 10.29
C TYR A 221 -1.92 2.56 11.65
N GLU A 222 -2.09 1.24 11.66
CA GLU A 222 -2.02 0.46 12.91
C GLU A 222 -0.66 0.59 13.58
N PHE A 223 0.44 0.58 12.81
CA PHE A 223 1.77 0.83 13.35
C PHE A 223 1.87 2.22 14.01
N LEU A 224 1.39 3.28 13.34
CA LEU A 224 1.38 4.62 13.94
C LEU A 224 0.59 4.67 15.26
N LYS A 225 -0.56 3.99 15.34
CA LYS A 225 -1.44 4.01 16.52
C LYS A 225 -0.88 3.24 17.72
N LEU A 226 -0.17 2.13 17.46
CA LEU A 226 0.46 1.34 18.52
C LEU A 226 1.59 2.10 19.24
N GLU A 227 2.28 3.00 18.53
CA GLU A 227 3.31 3.85 19.11
C GLU A 227 2.71 5.01 19.94
N ASP A 228 1.62 5.63 19.48
CA ASP A 228 0.92 6.69 20.23
C ASP A 228 0.28 6.20 21.55
N SER A 229 0.05 4.89 21.69
CA SER A 229 -0.51 4.27 22.91
C SER A 229 0.55 3.71 23.87
N GLY A 230 1.83 3.80 23.50
CA GLY A 230 2.98 3.46 24.33
C GLY A 230 3.60 4.65 25.08
N GLN A 231 3.00 5.85 24.99
CA GLN A 231 3.36 7.06 25.74
C GLN A 231 2.54 7.22 27.03
#